data_AF-A0A843G5G0-F1
#
_entry.id   AF-A0A843G5G0-F1
#
_cell.length_a   1.000
_cell.length_b   1.000
_cell.length_c   1.000
_cell.angle_alpha   90.00
_cell.angle_beta   90.00
_cell.angle_gamma   90.00
#
_symmetry.space_group_name_H-M   'P 1'
#
loop_
_entity.id
_entity.type
_entity.pdbx_description
1 polymer ?
#
loop_
_entity_poly.entity_id
_entity_poly.type
_entity_poly.pdbx_seq_one_letter_code
_entity_poly.pdbx_strand_id
1 'polypeptide(L)' 'MDFDKDKFKNVLHFIIYKCGFRNTVGRTVLHKLLYFSDFNYYKEFNQSITNESYVKKERGPVTIHFVMAIEVLVE' A
#
# COMPACT_ATOMS: atom_id res chain seq x y z
N MET A 1 0.78 -11.87 -12.89
CA MET A 1 -0.19 -11.71 -11.79
C MET A 1 -0.69 -10.31 -11.86
N ASP A 2 -1.99 -10.14 -12.01
CA ASP A 2 -2.60 -8.82 -12.20
C ASP A 2 -2.80 -8.13 -10.85
N PHE A 3 -2.77 -6.80 -10.88
CA PHE A 3 -3.03 -5.96 -9.72
C PHE A 3 -4.43 -6.25 -9.13
N ASP A 4 -4.49 -6.54 -7.84
CA ASP A 4 -5.75 -6.80 -7.12
C ASP A 4 -6.22 -5.50 -6.44
N LYS A 5 -7.14 -4.82 -7.13
CA LYS A 5 -7.72 -3.53 -6.71
C LYS A 5 -8.38 -3.60 -5.34
N ASP A 6 -9.18 -4.63 -5.08
CA ASP A 6 -9.98 -4.71 -3.86
C ASP A 6 -9.13 -5.11 -2.66
N LYS A 7 -8.16 -6.02 -2.88
CA LYS A 7 -7.19 -6.34 -1.85
C LYS A 7 -6.30 -5.16 -1.52
N PHE A 8 -5.84 -4.40 -2.52
CA PHE A 8 -5.06 -3.18 -2.31
C PHE A 8 -5.80 -2.16 -1.44
N LYS A 9 -7.08 -1.89 -1.75
CA LYS A 9 -7.92 -1.00 -0.93
C LYS A 9 -8.06 -1.51 0.50
N ASN A 10 -8.34 -2.79 0.68
CA ASN A 10 -8.52 -3.39 2.01
C ASN A 10 -7.24 -3.27 2.86
N VAL A 11 -6.07 -3.52 2.26
CA VAL A 11 -4.78 -3.36 2.95
C VAL A 11 -4.53 -1.89 3.28
N LEU A 12 -4.79 -0.96 2.37
CA LEU A 12 -4.64 0.48 2.62
C LEU A 12 -5.56 0.96 3.75
N HIS A 13 -6.84 0.59 3.73
CA HIS A 13 -7.79 0.87 4.81
C HIS A 13 -7.31 0.30 6.14
N PHE A 14 -6.85 -0.95 6.15
CA PHE A 14 -6.34 -1.59 7.37
C PHE A 14 -5.12 -0.85 7.94
N ILE A 15 -4.17 -0.44 7.09
CA ILE A 15 -2.99 0.35 7.51
C ILE A 15 -3.43 1.69 8.12
N ILE A 16 -4.35 2.41 7.46
CA ILE A 16 -4.86 3.69 7.95
C ILE A 16 -5.61 3.50 9.28
N TYR A 17 -6.47 2.47 9.38
CA TYR A 17 -7.18 2.16 10.62
C TYR A 17 -6.22 1.85 11.78
N LYS A 18 -5.14 1.11 11.53
CA LYS A 18 -4.18 0.71 12.56
C LYS A 18 -3.23 1.84 12.99
N CYS A 19 -2.82 2.70 12.05
CA CYS A 19 -1.70 3.61 12.29
C CYS A 19 -1.94 5.07 11.84
N GLY A 20 -3.02 5.35 11.11
CA GLY A 20 -3.27 6.62 10.43
C GLY A 20 -3.55 7.81 11.37
N PHE A 21 -3.98 7.57 12.60
CA PHE A 21 -4.22 8.63 13.60
C PHE A 21 -2.94 9.26 14.15
N ARG A 22 -1.76 8.74 13.80
CA ARG A 22 -0.48 9.36 14.14
C ARG A 22 -0.20 10.50 13.17
N ASN A 23 0.05 11.69 13.72
CA ASN A 23 0.45 12.90 13.00
C ASN A 23 1.70 12.77 12.12
N THR A 24 2.51 11.71 12.30
CA THR A 24 3.66 11.40 11.46
C THR A 24 3.33 10.54 10.22
N VAL A 25 2.12 9.98 10.13
CA VAL A 25 1.71 9.06 9.06
C VAL A 25 1.07 9.85 7.92
N GLY A 26 1.90 10.26 6.97
CA GLY A 26 1.49 10.85 5.70
C GLY A 26 1.67 9.90 4.51
N ARG A 27 1.42 10.42 3.30
CA ARG A 27 1.49 9.66 2.03
C ARG A 27 2.80 8.88 1.84
N THR A 28 3.94 9.49 2.17
CA THR A 28 5.25 8.81 2.06
C THR A 28 5.35 7.59 2.98
N VAL A 29 4.80 7.66 4.19
CA VAL A 29 4.78 6.54 5.13
C VAL A 29 3.83 5.45 4.64
N LEU A 30 2.65 5.82 4.14
CA LEU A 30 1.68 4.87 3.59
C LEU A 30 2.26 4.06 2.41
N HIS A 31 2.96 4.70 1.47
CA HIS A 31 3.61 3.99 0.37
C HIS A 31 4.66 2.98 0.85
N LYS A 32 5.44 3.35 1.88
CA LYS A 32 6.43 2.44 2.48
C LYS A 32 5.76 1.27 3.19
N LEU A 33 4.68 1.53 3.95
CA LEU A 33 3.95 0.48 4.65
C LEU A 33 3.32 -0.52 3.67
N LEU A 34 2.69 -0.05 2.60
CA LEU A 34 2.16 -0.91 1.53
C LEU A 34 3.27 -1.78 0.92
N TYR A 35 4.39 -1.17 0.56
CA TYR A 35 5.55 -1.89 0.01
C TYR A 35 6.05 -2.98 0.96
N PHE A 36 6.24 -2.64 2.24
CA PHE A 36 6.72 -3.60 3.23
C PHE A 36 5.70 -4.70 3.51
N SER A 37 4.40 -4.40 3.48
CA SER A 37 3.34 -5.42 3.61
C SER A 37 3.41 -6.45 2.49
N ASP A 38 3.44 -6.02 1.23
CA ASP A 38 3.58 -6.94 0.10
C ASP A 38 4.92 -7.68 0.11
N PHE A 39 6.02 -6.97 0.37
CA PHE A 39 7.35 -7.55 0.33
C PHE A 39 7.56 -8.61 1.43
N ASN A 40 7.12 -8.33 2.66
CA ASN A 40 7.27 -9.28 3.77
C ASN A 40 6.42 -10.52 3.55
N TYR A 41 5.18 -10.35 3.07
CA TYR A 41 4.29 -11.47 2.76
C TYR A 41 4.84 -12.30 1.59
N TYR A 42 5.35 -11.64 0.54
CA TYR A 42 6.01 -12.32 -0.56
C TYR A 42 7.23 -13.12 -0.11
N LYS A 43 8.05 -12.58 0.81
CA LYS A 43 9.22 -13.29 1.33
C LYS A 43 8.84 -14.60 2.04
N GLU A 44 7.70 -14.63 2.72
CA GLU A 44 7.25 -15.79 3.50
C GLU A 44 6.45 -16.78 2.65
N PHE A 45 5.61 -16.30 1.74
CA PHE A 45 4.62 -17.12 1.01
C PHE A 45 4.85 -17.18 -0.51
N ASN A 46 5.89 -16.52 -1.03
CA ASN A 46 6.16 -16.37 -2.47
C ASN A 46 4.99 -15.79 -3.28
N GLN A 47 4.11 -15.04 -2.62
CA GLN A 47 2.93 -14.42 -3.22
C GLN A 47 2.79 -12.99 -2.69
N SER A 48 2.43 -12.04 -3.55
CA SER A 48 2.13 -10.66 -3.13
C SER A 48 0.69 -10.58 -2.58
N ILE A 49 0.45 -9.71 -1.61
CA ILE A 49 -0.90 -9.51 -1.07
C ILE A 49 -1.76 -8.83 -2.14
N THR A 50 -1.23 -7.79 -2.77
CA THR A 50 -2.01 -6.90 -3.64
C THR A 50 -1.60 -6.94 -5.12
N ASN A 51 -0.45 -7.56 -5.44
CA ASN A 51 0.18 -7.48 -6.76
C ASN A 51 0.41 -6.02 -7.24
N GLU A 52 0.51 -5.05 -6.33
CA GLU A 52 0.83 -3.67 -6.67
C GLU A 52 2.25 -3.54 -7.25
N SER A 53 2.39 -2.56 -8.13
CA SER A 53 3.67 -2.16 -8.71
C SER A 53 4.25 -0.96 -7.97
N TYR A 54 5.56 -1.00 -7.76
CA TYR A 54 6.27 0.00 -6.97
C TYR A 54 7.39 0.65 -7.79
N VAL A 55 7.41 1.98 -7.83
CA VAL A 55 8.46 2.76 -8.48
C VAL A 55 9.40 3.32 -7.42
N LYS A 56 10.70 3.09 -7.58
CA LYS A 56 11.72 3.71 -6.73
C LYS A 56 11.77 5.22 -6.99
N LYS A 57 11.59 6.02 -5.94
CA LYS A 57 11.79 7.47 -5.93
C LYS A 57 12.78 7.87 -4.83
N GLU A 58 13.19 9.13 -4.81
CA GLU A 58 14.16 9.68 -3.85
C GLU A 58 13.81 9.33 -2.39
N ARG A 59 12.52 9.41 -2.03
CA ARG A 59 12.03 9.18 -0.66
C ARG A 59 11.57 7.75 -0.39
N GLY A 60 11.79 6.81 -1.31
CA GLY A 60 11.42 5.40 -1.18
C GLY A 60 10.52 4.89 -2.31
N PRO A 61 9.95 3.68 -2.16
CA PRO A 61 9.03 3.12 -3.13
C PRO A 61 7.71 3.89 -3.13
N VAL A 62 7.11 4.05 -4.29
CA VAL A 62 5.82 4.71 -4.52
C VAL A 62 4.91 3.75 -5.30
N THR A 63 3.70 3.53 -4.81
CA THR A 63 2.70 2.68 -5.47
C THR A 63 2.12 3.39 -6.68
N ILE A 64 1.87 2.64 -7.76
CA ILE A 64 1.33 3.21 -9.00
C ILE A 64 -0.16 3.55 -8.86
N HIS A 65 -0.95 2.70 -8.18
CA HIS A 65 -2.41 2.84 -8.14
C HIS A 65 -2.94 3.53 -6.88
N PHE A 66 -2.10 4.30 -6.17
CA PHE A 66 -2.50 4.95 -4.92
C PHE A 66 -3.70 5.91 -5.07
N VAL A 67 -3.71 6.72 -6.13
CA VAL A 67 -4.74 7.74 -6.36
C VAL A 67 -6.11 7.08 -6.59
N MET A 68 -6.13 6.00 -7.38
CA MET A 68 -7.34 5.21 -7.59
C MET A 68 -7.91 4.69 -6.27
N ALA A 69 -7.04 4.25 -5.35
CA ALA A 69 -7.52 3.71 -4.09
C ALA A 69 -8.16 4.78 -3.21
N ILE A 70 -7.52 5.95 -3.06
CA ILE A 70 -8.02 7.05 -2.20
C ILE A 70 -9.36 7.63 -2.67
N GLU A 71 -9.61 7.71 -3.98
CA GLU A 71 -10.88 8.23 -4.52
C GLU A 71 -12.07 7.40 -4.03
N VAL A 72 -11.88 6.09 -3.85
CA VAL A 72 -12.92 5.18 -3.38
C VAL A 72 -13.05 5.18 -1.85
N LEU A 73 -12.03 5.62 -1.09
CA LEU A 73 -12.11 5.62 0.39
C LEU A 73 -12.84 6.84 0.95
N VAL A 74 -13.06 7.88 0.13
CA VAL A 74 -13.64 9.17 0.53
C VAL A 74 -15.14 9.27 0.21
N GLU A 75 -15.68 8.28 -0.51
CA GLU A 75 -17.12 8.06 -0.67
C GLU A 75 -17.71 7.36 0.56
#